data_AF-A0A084XWF3-F1
#
_entry.id   AF-A0A084XWF3-F1
#
_cell.length_a   1.000
_cell.length_b   1.000
_cell.length_c   1.000
_cell.angle_alpha   90.00
_cell.angle_beta   90.00
_cell.angle_gamma   90.00
#
_symmetry.space_group_name_H-M   'P 1'
#
loop_
_entity.id
_entity.type
_entity.pdbx_description
1 polymer ?
#
loop_
_entity_poly.entity_id
_entity_poly.type
_entity_poly.pdbx_seq_one_letter_code
_entity_poly.pdbx_strand_id
1 'polypeptide(L)'
;MTSKSGVTRLAARDVAGMLSGRIATWPDGEPVRVVLRPLTDSDTTYFGQMAPEIAAALKIAHQRPGMVVAATDQDAATEAESLGGSIGTSTLSILASERRRLHLVAIDDAVPSLQGLASGAYKFYKPFFIVTRQGGSDTAREFVAFVRSAEGRALLEANGHVVTR
;
A
#
# COMPACT_ATOMS: atom_id res chain seq x y z
N MET A 1 2.62 5.13 -1.95
CA MET A 1 1.74 5.98 -2.79
C MET A 1 1.97 7.45 -2.46
N THR A 2 1.53 8.37 -3.31
CA THR A 2 1.61 9.82 -3.08
C THR A 2 0.48 10.57 -3.81
N SER A 3 0.04 11.70 -3.27
CA SER A 3 -0.78 12.66 -4.03
C SER A 3 0.06 13.60 -4.91
N LYS A 4 1.40 13.55 -4.80
CA LYS A 4 2.32 14.35 -5.59
C LYS A 4 2.36 13.84 -7.04
N SER A 5 1.93 14.68 -7.97
CA SER A 5 1.95 14.36 -9.40
C SER A 5 3.39 14.23 -9.92
N GLY A 6 3.57 13.39 -10.94
CA GLY A 6 4.86 13.20 -11.62
C GLY A 6 5.91 12.39 -10.86
N VAL A 7 5.65 12.02 -9.60
CA VAL A 7 6.56 11.18 -8.81
C VAL A 7 6.27 9.71 -9.10
N THR A 8 7.25 9.04 -9.72
CA THR A 8 7.15 7.60 -10.08
C THR A 8 8.16 6.73 -9.34
N ARG A 9 9.22 7.33 -8.79
CA ARG A 9 10.27 6.62 -8.05
C ARG A 9 10.85 7.51 -6.93
N LEU A 10 11.20 6.91 -5.80
CA LEU A 10 11.96 7.50 -4.71
C LEU A 10 13.04 6.54 -4.23
N ALA A 11 14.13 7.06 -3.67
CA ALA A 11 15.11 6.21 -2.98
C ALA A 11 14.61 5.87 -1.57
N ALA A 12 14.92 4.68 -1.05
CA ALA A 12 14.51 4.29 0.32
C ALA A 12 15.01 5.27 1.38
N ARG A 13 16.24 5.79 1.23
CA ARG A 13 16.82 6.83 2.10
C ARG A 13 15.99 8.12 2.13
N ASP A 14 15.39 8.49 1.00
CA ASP A 14 14.61 9.73 0.87
C ASP A 14 13.22 9.52 1.48
N VAL A 15 12.61 8.36 1.24
CA VAL A 15 11.38 7.93 1.93
C VAL A 15 11.58 7.94 3.45
N ALA A 16 12.68 7.37 3.95
CA ALA A 16 13.03 7.42 5.37
C ALA A 16 13.26 8.86 5.87
N GLY A 17 13.87 9.72 5.05
CA GLY A 17 14.01 11.15 5.33
C GLY A 17 12.67 11.86 5.47
N MET A 18 11.71 11.55 4.59
CA MET A 18 10.36 12.10 4.62
C MET A 18 9.58 11.65 5.85
N LEU A 19 9.58 10.35 6.13
CA LEU A 19 8.92 9.76 7.32
C LEU A 19 9.48 10.34 8.62
N SER A 20 10.80 10.44 8.75
CA SER A 20 11.47 11.02 9.93
C SER A 20 11.34 12.54 10.01
N GLY A 21 11.00 13.22 8.92
CA GLY A 21 10.85 14.68 8.86
C GLY A 21 12.12 15.44 8.53
N ARG A 22 13.22 14.74 8.25
CA ARG A 22 14.47 15.34 7.76
C ARG A 22 14.30 15.93 6.35
N ILE A 23 13.40 15.34 5.55
CA ILE A 23 12.98 15.87 4.25
C ILE A 23 11.53 16.33 4.40
N ALA A 24 11.33 17.63 4.56
CA ALA A 24 10.00 18.20 4.85
C ALA A 24 9.31 18.81 3.61
N THR A 25 10.03 18.93 2.49
CA THR A 25 9.52 19.54 1.25
C THR A 25 9.95 18.73 0.03
N TRP A 26 9.09 18.70 -0.96
CA TRP A 26 9.41 18.27 -2.33
C TRP A 26 10.38 19.27 -2.99
N PRO A 27 11.06 18.90 -4.09
CA PRO A 27 12.02 19.79 -4.76
C PRO A 27 11.44 21.13 -5.23
N ASP A 28 10.14 21.19 -5.48
CA ASP A 28 9.42 22.41 -5.87
C ASP A 28 8.90 23.23 -4.68
N GLY A 29 9.26 22.85 -3.46
CA GLY A 29 8.90 23.54 -2.23
C GLY A 29 7.54 23.13 -1.64
N GLU A 30 6.77 22.26 -2.31
CA GLU A 30 5.53 21.75 -1.72
C GLU A 30 5.84 20.95 -0.44
N PRO A 31 5.07 21.10 0.66
CA PRO A 31 5.30 20.31 1.87
C PRO A 31 5.09 18.82 1.65
N VAL A 32 5.96 18.00 2.24
CA VAL A 32 5.77 16.55 2.35
C VAL A 32 4.84 16.28 3.54
N ARG A 33 3.67 15.71 3.27
CA ARG A 33 2.67 15.38 4.30
C ARG A 33 2.57 13.88 4.50
N VAL A 34 3.07 13.37 5.61
CA VAL A 34 3.08 11.91 5.86
C VAL A 34 1.74 11.46 6.44
N VAL A 35 1.13 10.48 5.80
CA VAL A 35 -0.04 9.75 6.31
C VAL A 35 0.42 8.37 6.77
N LEU A 36 0.26 8.10 8.07
CA LEU A 36 0.67 6.85 8.69
C LEU A 36 -0.51 5.89 8.86
N ARG A 37 -0.18 4.61 8.99
CA ARG A 37 -1.04 3.57 9.56
C ARG A 37 -0.38 3.01 10.82
N PRO A 38 -1.13 2.40 11.77
CA PRO A 38 -0.55 1.86 12.99
C PRO A 38 0.67 0.98 12.75
N LEU A 39 1.65 0.99 13.67
CA LEU A 39 2.83 0.12 13.58
C LEU A 39 2.49 -1.38 13.58
N THR A 40 1.32 -1.75 14.10
CA THR A 40 0.80 -3.12 14.12
C THR A 40 0.00 -3.48 12.87
N ASP A 41 -0.22 -2.53 11.96
CA ASP A 41 -0.89 -2.78 10.69
C ASP A 41 0.02 -3.59 9.75
N SER A 42 -0.58 -4.49 8.96
CA SER A 42 0.18 -5.33 8.02
C SER A 42 0.92 -4.51 6.99
N ASP A 43 0.34 -3.40 6.52
CA ASP A 43 0.89 -2.64 5.40
C ASP A 43 2.08 -1.82 5.88
N THR A 44 1.99 -1.26 7.09
CA THR A 44 3.14 -0.67 7.78
C THR A 44 4.27 -1.68 7.98
N THR A 45 3.92 -2.93 8.32
CA THR A 45 4.91 -4.00 8.52
C THR A 45 5.63 -4.34 7.21
N TYR A 46 4.91 -4.60 6.12
CA TYR A 46 5.51 -4.89 4.80
C TYR A 46 6.28 -3.69 4.25
N PHE A 47 5.80 -2.47 4.50
CA PHE A 47 6.51 -1.26 4.09
C PHE A 47 7.85 -1.10 4.82
N GLY A 48 7.88 -1.37 6.13
CA GLY A 48 9.12 -1.38 6.91
C GLY A 48 10.13 -2.44 6.45
N GLN A 49 9.66 -3.57 5.88
CA GLN A 49 10.55 -4.61 5.35
C GLN A 49 11.27 -4.21 4.07
N MET A 50 10.87 -3.12 3.40
CA MET A 50 11.51 -2.67 2.17
C MET A 50 12.94 -2.20 2.39
N ALA A 51 13.21 -1.53 3.51
CA ALA A 51 14.54 -1.10 3.90
C ALA A 51 14.64 -0.86 5.42
N PRO A 52 15.76 -1.21 6.08
CA PRO A 52 15.94 -0.98 7.52
C PRO A 52 15.73 0.47 7.95
N GLU A 53 16.15 1.44 7.14
CA GLU A 53 15.95 2.86 7.40
C GLU A 53 14.48 3.29 7.34
N ILE A 54 13.65 2.63 6.52
CA ILE A 54 12.20 2.87 6.48
C ILE A 54 11.57 2.35 7.78
N ALA A 55 11.92 1.14 8.21
CA ALA A 55 11.44 0.59 9.49
C ALA A 55 11.81 1.49 10.68
N ALA A 56 13.03 2.02 10.72
CA ALA A 56 13.45 2.95 11.76
C ALA A 56 12.67 4.28 11.67
N ALA A 57 12.53 4.83 10.46
CA ALA A 57 11.83 6.10 10.25
C ALA A 57 10.33 6.02 10.56
N LEU A 58 9.68 4.86 10.36
CA LEU A 58 8.28 4.65 10.77
C LEU A 58 8.10 4.79 12.28
N LYS A 59 9.04 4.27 13.09
CA LYS A 59 9.01 4.42 14.56
C LYS A 59 9.19 5.87 14.97
N ILE A 60 10.13 6.57 14.34
CA ILE A 60 10.35 8.00 14.56
C ILE A 60 9.09 8.78 14.18
N ALA A 61 8.49 8.49 13.03
CA ALA A 61 7.29 9.16 12.55
C ALA A 61 6.16 9.07 13.57
N HIS A 62 5.91 7.90 14.14
CA HIS A 62 4.85 7.69 15.15
C HIS A 62 5.07 8.44 16.47
N GLN A 63 6.30 8.87 16.76
CA GLN A 63 6.61 9.67 17.95
C GLN A 63 6.45 11.17 17.72
N ARG A 64 6.26 11.61 16.48
CA ARG A 64 6.12 13.03 16.14
C ARG A 64 4.74 13.54 16.54
N PRO A 65 4.65 14.71 17.19
CA PRO A 65 3.35 15.33 17.50
C PRO A 65 2.57 15.68 16.23
N GLY A 66 1.25 15.50 16.27
CA GLY A 66 0.34 15.95 15.20
C GLY A 66 0.34 15.08 13.93
N MET A 67 0.88 13.86 13.99
CA MET A 67 0.83 12.94 12.85
C MET A 67 -0.59 12.42 12.60
N VAL A 68 -0.94 12.35 11.31
CA VAL A 68 -2.14 11.64 10.85
C VAL A 68 -1.85 10.14 10.90
N VAL A 69 -2.61 9.40 11.71
CA VAL A 69 -2.55 7.93 11.81
C VAL A 69 -3.92 7.37 11.46
N ALA A 70 -4.06 6.89 10.23
CA ALA A 70 -5.31 6.38 9.68
C ALA A 70 -5.55 4.92 10.09
N ALA A 71 -6.76 4.64 10.56
CA ALA A 71 -7.12 3.32 11.10
C ALA A 71 -7.27 2.25 10.01
N THR A 72 -7.71 2.62 8.80
CA THR A 72 -7.96 1.70 7.68
C THR A 72 -7.22 2.12 6.41
N ASP A 73 -7.17 1.23 5.42
CA ASP A 73 -6.60 1.52 4.10
C ASP A 73 -7.38 2.62 3.37
N GLN A 74 -8.71 2.59 3.51
CA GLN A 74 -9.62 3.59 2.95
C GLN A 74 -9.44 4.96 3.59
N ASP A 75 -9.29 5.02 4.92
CA ASP A 75 -9.03 6.27 5.62
C ASP A 75 -7.68 6.84 5.17
N ALA A 76 -6.63 6.00 5.10
CA ALA A 76 -5.30 6.43 4.68
C ALA A 76 -5.30 6.98 3.25
N ALA A 77 -6.02 6.34 2.33
CA ALA A 77 -6.18 6.84 0.96
C ALA A 77 -6.93 8.18 0.94
N THR A 78 -8.02 8.30 1.71
CA THR A 78 -8.82 9.53 1.78
C THR A 78 -8.02 10.71 2.34
N GLU A 79 -7.28 10.48 3.43
CA GLU A 79 -6.39 11.50 4.00
C GLU A 79 -5.24 11.85 3.05
N ALA A 80 -4.67 10.86 2.35
CA ALA A 80 -3.62 11.14 1.38
C ALA A 80 -4.13 12.00 0.21
N GLU A 81 -5.36 11.80 -0.25
CA GLU A 81 -5.98 12.59 -1.32
C GLU A 81 -6.35 14.02 -0.87
N SER A 82 -6.70 14.21 0.40
CA SER A 82 -7.04 15.54 0.94
C SER A 82 -5.80 16.42 1.16
N LEU A 83 -4.63 15.80 1.30
CA LEU A 83 -3.35 16.46 1.58
C LEU A 83 -2.48 16.50 0.31
N GLY A 84 -2.31 17.69 -0.27
CA GLY A 84 -1.33 17.91 -1.36
C GLY A 84 0.09 17.53 -0.92
N GLY A 85 0.86 16.90 -1.81
CA GLY A 85 2.22 16.46 -1.51
C GLY A 85 2.30 15.33 -0.47
N SER A 86 1.24 14.55 -0.30
CA SER A 86 1.21 13.49 0.70
C SER A 86 2.08 12.30 0.33
N ILE A 87 2.55 11.56 1.32
CA ILE A 87 3.16 10.24 1.15
C ILE A 87 2.58 9.29 2.18
N GLY A 88 2.30 8.06 1.74
CA GLY A 88 1.76 7.01 2.60
C GLY A 88 1.84 5.64 1.93
N THR A 89 1.31 4.63 2.61
CA THR A 89 1.23 3.25 2.11
C THR A 89 -0.16 2.95 1.58
N SER A 90 -0.25 2.10 0.55
CA SER A 90 -1.50 1.47 0.14
C SER A 90 -1.19 0.24 -0.70
N THR A 91 -2.20 -0.58 -0.92
CA THR A 91 -2.16 -1.69 -1.86
C THR A 91 -2.58 -1.25 -3.26
N LEU A 92 -2.13 -1.98 -4.28
CA LEU A 92 -2.64 -1.79 -5.64
C LEU A 92 -4.16 -2.02 -5.70
N SER A 93 -4.67 -2.94 -4.88
CA SER A 93 -6.09 -3.26 -4.80
C SER A 93 -6.95 -2.05 -4.47
N ILE A 94 -6.62 -1.31 -3.41
CA ILE A 94 -7.37 -0.11 -3.00
C ILE A 94 -7.36 0.95 -4.10
N LEU A 95 -6.19 1.21 -4.70
CA LEU A 95 -6.08 2.20 -5.78
C LEU A 95 -6.92 1.81 -7.00
N ALA A 96 -6.90 0.54 -7.40
CA ALA A 96 -7.61 0.04 -8.56
C ALA A 96 -9.13 -0.05 -8.33
N SER A 97 -9.56 -0.71 -7.25
CA SER A 97 -10.98 -0.97 -7.00
C SER A 97 -11.76 0.28 -6.65
N GLU A 98 -11.13 1.24 -5.97
CA GLU A 98 -11.78 2.48 -5.54
C GLU A 98 -11.45 3.66 -6.47
N ARG A 99 -10.67 3.42 -7.54
CA ARG A 99 -10.26 4.44 -8.53
C ARG A 99 -9.65 5.67 -7.87
N ARG A 100 -8.78 5.45 -6.86
CA ARG A 100 -8.14 6.54 -6.10
C ARG A 100 -7.23 7.35 -7.00
N ARG A 101 -7.18 8.66 -6.78
CA ARG A 101 -6.34 9.63 -7.51
C ARG A 101 -4.96 9.77 -6.88
N LEU A 102 -4.39 8.65 -6.45
CA LEU A 102 -3.07 8.56 -5.85
C LEU A 102 -2.12 7.82 -6.78
N HIS A 103 -0.86 8.19 -6.72
CA HIS A 103 0.17 7.64 -7.59
C HIS A 103 0.96 6.56 -6.86
N LEU A 104 1.18 5.43 -7.55
CA LEU A 104 2.15 4.43 -7.12
C LEU A 104 3.56 4.96 -7.33
N VAL A 105 4.43 4.64 -6.38
CA VAL A 105 5.82 5.10 -6.39
C VAL A 105 6.69 3.87 -6.17
N ALA A 106 7.62 3.63 -7.10
CA ALA A 106 8.66 2.65 -6.91
C ALA A 106 9.64 3.12 -5.83
N ILE A 107 10.13 2.20 -5.01
CA ILE A 107 11.16 2.51 -4.01
C ILE A 107 12.43 1.78 -4.41
N ASP A 108 13.49 2.54 -4.66
CA ASP A 108 14.70 2.06 -5.32
C ASP A 108 14.34 1.32 -6.63
N ASP A 109 14.62 0.01 -6.69
CA ASP A 109 14.31 -0.86 -7.83
C ASP A 109 13.05 -1.72 -7.62
N ALA A 110 12.37 -1.58 -6.48
CA ALA A 110 11.11 -2.28 -6.21
C ALA A 110 9.95 -1.59 -6.94
N VAL A 111 9.72 -2.00 -8.19
CA VAL A 111 8.63 -1.49 -9.04
C VAL A 111 7.31 -2.24 -8.73
N PRO A 112 6.28 -1.58 -8.19
CA PRO A 112 5.01 -2.22 -7.88
C PRO A 112 4.20 -2.49 -9.15
N SER A 113 4.14 -3.76 -9.56
CA SER A 113 3.35 -4.19 -10.74
C SER A 113 2.82 -5.62 -10.56
N LEU A 114 1.70 -5.94 -11.20
CA LEU A 114 1.14 -7.30 -11.21
C LEU A 114 2.10 -8.29 -11.87
N GLN A 115 2.76 -7.90 -12.96
CA GLN A 115 3.77 -8.73 -13.62
C GLN A 115 4.98 -8.97 -12.70
N GLY A 116 5.46 -7.92 -12.01
CA GLY A 116 6.54 -8.04 -11.03
C GLY A 116 6.17 -8.95 -9.87
N LEU A 117 4.93 -8.86 -9.38
CA LEU A 117 4.42 -9.74 -8.33
C LEU A 117 4.31 -11.19 -8.81
N ALA A 118 3.71 -11.42 -9.98
CA ALA A 118 3.54 -12.76 -10.55
C ALA A 118 4.87 -13.46 -10.87
N SER A 119 5.90 -12.70 -11.25
CA SER A 119 7.25 -13.22 -11.50
C SER A 119 8.14 -13.32 -10.25
N GLY A 120 7.70 -12.78 -9.11
CA GLY A 120 8.48 -12.74 -7.87
C GLY A 120 9.55 -11.63 -7.82
N ALA A 121 9.65 -10.80 -8.85
CA ALA A 121 10.52 -9.62 -8.87
C ALA A 121 10.10 -8.57 -7.83
N TYR A 122 8.80 -8.46 -7.56
CA TYR A 122 8.24 -7.61 -6.50
C TYR A 122 7.82 -8.45 -5.29
N LYS A 123 8.51 -8.27 -4.16
CA LYS A 123 8.40 -9.15 -2.98
C LYS A 123 7.50 -8.62 -1.86
N PHE A 124 6.98 -7.40 -2.00
CA PHE A 124 6.25 -6.71 -0.92
C PHE A 124 4.75 -6.79 -1.15
N TYR A 125 4.14 -7.90 -0.75
CA TYR A 125 2.70 -8.13 -0.91
C TYR A 125 2.13 -8.76 0.36
N LYS A 126 0.83 -8.55 0.61
CA LYS A 126 0.10 -9.28 1.64
C LYS A 126 -0.80 -10.34 0.99
N PRO A 127 -0.74 -11.61 1.44
CA PRO A 127 -1.66 -12.63 0.97
C PRO A 127 -3.06 -12.42 1.59
N PHE A 128 -4.09 -12.64 0.80
CA PHE A 128 -5.47 -12.71 1.28
C PHE A 128 -5.92 -14.17 1.29
N PHE A 129 -6.59 -14.57 2.37
CA PHE A 129 -7.11 -15.92 2.54
C PHE A 129 -8.62 -15.88 2.74
N ILE A 130 -9.31 -16.85 2.13
CA ILE A 130 -10.70 -17.16 2.49
C ILE A 130 -10.65 -18.33 3.48
N VAL A 131 -11.15 -18.11 4.69
CA VAL A 131 -11.17 -19.12 5.75
C VAL A 131 -12.61 -19.58 5.96
N THR A 132 -12.86 -20.87 5.78
CA THR A 132 -14.18 -21.48 5.95
C THR A 132 -14.13 -22.64 6.94
N ARG A 133 -15.22 -22.89 7.68
CA ARG A 133 -15.36 -24.09 8.50
C ARG A 133 -15.45 -25.34 7.62
N GLN A 134 -14.89 -26.46 8.08
CA GLN A 134 -15.17 -27.77 7.48
C GLN A 134 -16.68 -28.08 7.52
N GLY A 135 -17.23 -28.58 6.42
CA GLY A 135 -18.68 -28.78 6.29
C GLY A 135 -19.49 -27.47 6.24
N GLY A 136 -18.88 -26.38 5.77
CA GLY A 136 -19.57 -25.10 5.59
C GLY A 136 -20.80 -25.17 4.68
N SER A 137 -21.66 -24.15 4.75
CA SER A 137 -22.90 -24.09 3.99
C SER A 137 -22.66 -24.11 2.47
N ASP A 138 -23.70 -24.50 1.72
CA ASP A 138 -23.68 -24.52 0.26
C ASP A 138 -23.34 -23.14 -0.30
N THR A 139 -23.92 -22.08 0.25
CA THR A 139 -23.62 -20.69 -0.10
C THR A 139 -22.14 -20.33 0.08
N ALA A 140 -21.49 -20.79 1.16
CA ALA A 140 -20.07 -20.53 1.37
C ALA A 140 -19.20 -21.27 0.34
N ARG A 141 -19.58 -22.51 -0.01
CA ARG A 141 -18.91 -23.30 -1.05
C ARG A 141 -19.07 -22.68 -2.43
N GLU A 142 -20.28 -22.24 -2.77
CA GLU A 142 -20.59 -21.54 -4.02
C GLU A 142 -19.82 -20.22 -4.14
N PHE A 143 -19.74 -19.43 -3.07
CA PHE A 143 -18.95 -18.20 -3.07
C PHE A 143 -17.46 -18.47 -3.31
N VAL A 144 -16.87 -19.46 -2.63
CA VAL A 144 -15.48 -19.86 -2.87
C VAL A 144 -15.28 -20.35 -4.31
N ALA A 145 -16.23 -21.12 -4.84
CA ALA A 145 -16.21 -21.57 -6.23
C ALA A 145 -16.27 -20.40 -7.22
N PHE A 146 -17.10 -19.39 -6.95
CA PHE A 146 -17.20 -18.16 -7.74
C PHE A 146 -15.89 -17.37 -7.71
N VAL A 147 -15.30 -17.11 -6.54
CA VAL A 147 -14.01 -16.41 -6.42
C VAL A 147 -12.91 -17.14 -7.19
N ARG A 148 -12.95 -18.47 -7.21
CA ARG A 148 -12.02 -19.33 -7.97
C ARG A 148 -12.43 -19.61 -9.42
N SER A 149 -13.53 -19.03 -9.91
CA SER A 149 -13.95 -19.20 -11.31
C SER A 149 -13.09 -18.35 -12.24
N ALA A 150 -13.26 -18.50 -13.57
CA ALA A 150 -12.61 -17.62 -14.53
C ALA A 150 -13.07 -16.16 -14.37
N GLU A 151 -14.37 -15.95 -14.10
CA GLU A 151 -14.96 -14.63 -13.87
C GLU A 151 -14.41 -13.99 -12.58
N GLY A 152 -14.40 -14.72 -11.46
CA GLY A 152 -13.85 -14.23 -10.20
C GLY A 152 -12.37 -13.86 -10.30
N ARG A 153 -11.58 -14.66 -11.02
CA ARG A 153 -10.18 -14.35 -11.31
C ARG A 153 -10.01 -13.07 -12.12
N ALA A 154 -10.78 -12.92 -13.20
CA ALA A 154 -10.74 -11.73 -14.04
C ALA A 154 -11.10 -10.46 -13.24
N LEU A 155 -12.08 -10.54 -12.35
CA LEU A 155 -12.44 -9.44 -11.45
C LEU A 155 -11.30 -9.10 -10.49
N LEU A 156 -10.65 -10.10 -9.88
CA LEU A 156 -9.52 -9.88 -8.98
C LEU A 156 -8.31 -9.26 -9.72
N GLU A 157 -7.96 -9.78 -10.89
CA GLU A 157 -6.85 -9.25 -11.69
C GLU A 157 -7.10 -7.81 -12.15
N ALA A 158 -8.32 -7.50 -12.60
CA ALA A 158 -8.72 -6.15 -12.96
C ALA A 158 -8.66 -5.15 -11.79
N ASN A 159 -8.69 -5.66 -10.55
CA ASN A 159 -8.62 -4.88 -9.32
C ASN A 159 -7.29 -5.08 -8.57
N GLY A 160 -6.20 -5.35 -9.29
CA GLY A 160 -4.87 -5.24 -8.69
C GLY A 160 -4.43 -6.44 -7.86
N HIS A 161 -5.03 -7.61 -8.07
CA HIS A 161 -4.62 -8.86 -7.43
C HIS A 161 -3.88 -9.79 -8.39
N VAL A 162 -3.01 -10.64 -7.83
CA VAL A 162 -2.51 -11.85 -8.50
C VAL A 162 -3.17 -13.05 -7.84
N VAL A 163 -3.96 -13.82 -8.59
CA VAL A 163 -4.62 -15.01 -8.06
C VAL A 163 -3.66 -16.19 -8.17
N THR A 164 -3.25 -16.72 -7.02
CA THR A 164 -2.46 -17.95 -6.95
C THR A 164 -3.39 -19.17 -6.91
N ARG A 165 -2.90 -20.32 -7.37
CA ARG A 165 -3.69 -21.55 -7.56
C ARG A 165 -4.31 -22.07 -6.27
#